data_AF-A0A3A5LBM6-F1
#
_entry.id   AF-A0A3A5LBM6-F1
#
_cell.length_a   1.000
_cell.length_b   1.000
_cell.length_c   1.000
_cell.angle_alpha   90.00
_cell.angle_beta   90.00
_cell.angle_gamma   90.00
#
_symmetry.space_group_name_H-M   'P 1'
#
loop_
_entity.id
_entity.type
_entity.pdbx_description
1 polymer ?
#
loop_
_entity_poly.entity_id
_entity_poly.type
_entity_poly.pdbx_seq_one_letter_code
_entity_poly.pdbx_strand_id
1 'polypeptide(L)' 'MTAGKAFITNYIEGNPYVGAKPYLLISGEMWDESEWLTELIQITASELPLTKKKSPSQKRIKHNTLSKGNLP' A
#
# COMPACT_ATOMS: atom_id res chain seq x y z
N MET A 1 -10.69 3.27 8.75
CA MET A 1 -11.03 1.83 8.61
C MET A 1 -12.50 1.61 8.96
N THR A 2 -13.37 2.45 8.42
CA THR A 2 -14.82 2.37 8.56
C THR A 2 -15.42 1.61 7.37
N ALA A 3 -14.79 1.68 6.19
CA ALA A 3 -15.34 1.10 4.97
C ALA A 3 -15.30 -0.44 4.96
N GLY A 4 -14.17 -1.04 5.34
CA GLY A 4 -14.07 -2.51 5.44
C GLY A 4 -15.02 -3.11 6.48
N LYS A 5 -15.27 -2.39 7.59
CA LYS A 5 -16.25 -2.77 8.61
C LYS A 5 -17.69 -2.64 8.13
N ALA A 6 -17.99 -1.65 7.30
CA ALA A 6 -19.32 -1.47 6.71
C ALA A 6 -19.63 -2.54 5.64
N PHE A 7 -18.60 -2.99 4.92
CA PHE A 7 -18.73 -4.09 3.95
C PHE A 7 -19.05 -5.42 4.63
N ILE A 8 -18.37 -5.72 5.75
CA ILE A 8 -18.60 -6.92 6.55
C ILE A 8 -19.61 -6.59 7.64
N THR A 9 -20.90 -6.61 7.31
CA THR A 9 -22.02 -6.25 8.21
C THR A 9 -21.93 -6.91 9.58
N ASN A 10 -21.42 -8.15 9.67
CA ASN A 10 -21.19 -8.88 10.91
C ASN A 10 -19.71 -9.24 11.06
N TYR A 11 -18.87 -8.24 11.31
CA TYR A 11 -17.43 -8.45 11.50
C TYR A 11 -17.10 -8.84 12.95
N ILE A 12 -16.11 -9.70 13.11
CA ILE A 12 -15.54 -10.06 14.41
C ILE A 12 -14.22 -9.32 14.56
N GLU A 13 -13.93 -8.81 15.75
CA GLU A 13 -12.60 -8.27 16.08
C GLU A 13 -11.85 -9.25 16.98
N GLY A 14 -10.55 -9.38 16.74
CA GLY A 14 -9.65 -10.21 17.54
C GLY A 14 -8.30 -9.55 17.74
N ASN A 15 -7.66 -9.86 18.85
CA ASN A 15 -6.29 -9.45 19.13
C ASN A 15 -5.34 -10.55 18.60
N PRO A 16 -4.45 -10.25 17.65
CA PRO A 16 -3.52 -11.26 17.11
C PRO A 16 -2.59 -11.86 18.17
N TYR A 17 -2.33 -11.10 19.22
CA TYR A 17 -1.56 -11.49 20.41
C TYR A 17 -1.92 -10.58 21.59
N VAL A 18 -1.50 -10.96 22.79
CA VAL A 18 -1.79 -10.23 24.03
C VAL A 18 -1.27 -8.80 23.97
N GLY A 19 -2.14 -7.82 24.20
CA GLY A 19 -1.81 -6.39 24.19
C GLY A 19 -1.84 -5.71 22.81
N ALA A 20 -2.11 -6.44 21.73
CA ALA A 20 -2.31 -5.85 20.42
C ALA A 20 -3.60 -5.02 20.36
N LYS A 21 -3.70 -4.11 19.38
CA LYS A 21 -5.00 -3.50 19.04
C LYS A 21 -5.93 -4.57 18.44
N PRO A 22 -7.25 -4.45 18.62
CA PRO A 22 -8.20 -5.31 17.93
C PRO A 22 -8.11 -5.07 16.41
N TYR A 23 -8.01 -6.16 15.66
CA TYR A 23 -8.04 -6.17 14.20
C TYR A 23 -9.25 -6.97 13.73
N LEU A 24 -9.64 -6.77 12.46
CA LEU A 24 -10.73 -7.52 11.86
C LEU A 24 -10.31 -8.98 11.69
N LEU A 25 -11.04 -9.89 12.31
CA LEU A 25 -10.80 -11.32 12.28
C LEU A 25 -11.53 -11.93 11.07
N ILE A 26 -10.77 -12.41 10.10
CA ILE A 26 -11.28 -13.12 8.93
C ILE A 26 -11.14 -14.62 9.19
N SER A 27 -12.25 -15.37 9.21
CA SER A 27 -12.22 -16.84 9.38
C SER A 27 -11.56 -17.53 8.19
N GLY A 28 -10.97 -18.71 8.42
CA GLY A 28 -10.29 -19.48 7.36
C GLY A 28 -11.19 -19.82 6.18
N GLU A 29 -12.48 -20.08 6.40
CA GLU A 29 -13.46 -20.35 5.32
C GLU A 29 -13.58 -19.18 4.34
N MET A 30 -13.48 -17.95 4.84
CA MET A 30 -13.56 -16.75 4.00
C MET A 30 -12.27 -16.46 3.23
N TRP A 31 -11.16 -17.16 3.55
CA TRP A 31 -9.92 -17.02 2.79
C TRP A 31 -10.02 -17.73 1.43
N ASP A 32 -10.83 -18.78 1.34
CA ASP A 32 -11.04 -19.54 0.11
C ASP A 32 -11.89 -18.75 -0.89
N GLU A 33 -12.72 -17.83 -0.41
CA GLU A 33 -13.53 -16.90 -1.21
C GLU A 33 -12.68 -15.73 -1.74
N SER A 34 -11.81 -16.04 -2.70
CA SER A 34 -10.82 -15.09 -3.24
C SER A 34 -11.41 -13.79 -3.80
N GLU A 35 -12.59 -13.86 -4.44
CA GLU A 35 -13.29 -12.68 -4.97
C GLU A 35 -13.72 -11.74 -3.84
N TRP A 36 -14.34 -12.32 -2.80
CA TRP A 36 -14.77 -11.59 -1.61
C TRP A 36 -13.59 -10.95 -0.86
N LEU A 37 -12.50 -11.69 -0.67
CA LEU A 37 -11.31 -11.18 0.01
C LEU A 37 -10.66 -10.04 -0.79
N THR A 38 -10.63 -10.18 -2.12
CA THR A 38 -10.11 -9.13 -3.01
C THR A 38 -10.94 -7.86 -2.91
N GLU A 39 -12.27 -7.96 -2.90
CA GLU A 39 -13.17 -6.81 -2.75
C GLU A 39 -12.95 -6.08 -1.42
N LEU A 40 -12.84 -6.83 -0.31
CA LEU A 40 -12.52 -6.26 0.99
C LEU A 40 -11.20 -5.47 0.99
N ILE A 41 -10.15 -6.02 0.38
CA ILE A 41 -8.84 -5.36 0.27
C ILE A 41 -8.96 -4.08 -0.57
N GLN A 42 -9.70 -4.10 -1.68
CA GLN A 42 -9.90 -2.92 -2.53
C GLN A 42 -10.66 -1.80 -1.80
N ILE A 43 -11.72 -2.16 -1.06
CA ILE A 43 -12.51 -1.21 -0.26
C ILE A 43 -11.62 -0.56 0.81
N THR A 44 -10.86 -1.37 1.55
CA THR A 44 -9.99 -0.86 2.62
C THR A 44 -8.81 -0.04 2.07
N ALA A 45 -8.25 -0.42 0.92
CA ALA A 45 -7.20 0.34 0.25
C ALA A 45 -7.70 1.69 -0.27
N SER A 46 -8.93 1.74 -0.80
CA SER A 46 -9.54 2.97 -1.32
C SER A 46 -9.89 3.98 -0.24
N GLU A 47 -10.13 3.52 0.99
CA GLU A 47 -10.36 4.38 2.15
C GLU A 47 -9.06 5.10 2.61
N LEU A 48 -7.90 4.53 2.31
CA LEU A 48 -6.63 5.15 2.67
C LEU A 48 -6.31 6.29 1.71
N PRO A 49 -5.81 7.45 2.21
CA PRO A 49 -5.41 8.55 1.35
C PRO A 49 -4.28 8.09 0.42
N LEU A 50 -4.34 8.50 -0.86
CA LEU A 50 -3.29 8.15 -1.82
C LEU A 50 -1.93 8.57 -1.27
N THR A 51 -1.04 7.60 -1.15
CA THR A 51 0.34 7.79 -0.70
C THR A 51 0.99 8.94 -1.46
N LYS A 52 1.58 9.90 -0.73
CA LYS A 52 2.32 11.03 -1.30
C LYS A 52 3.36 10.49 -2.28
N LYS A 53 3.23 10.84 -3.56
CA LYS A 53 4.17 10.40 -4.62
C LYS A 53 5.59 10.76 -4.19
N LYS A 54 6.47 9.76 -4.11
CA LYS A 54 7.91 9.99 -3.94
C LYS A 54 8.40 10.78 -5.16
N SER A 55 9.02 11.94 -4.92
CA SER A 55 9.61 12.74 -5.98
C SER A 55 10.71 11.94 -6.69
N PRO A 56 10.72 11.88 -8.03
CA PRO A 56 11.79 11.19 -8.74
C PRO A 56 13.12 11.88 -8.44
N SER A 57 14.08 11.11 -7.91
CA SER A 57 15.45 11.58 -7.71
C SER A 57 16.05 11.97 -9.05
N GLN A 58 16.43 13.24 -9.20
CA GLN A 58 17.02 13.80 -10.40
C GLN A 58 18.36 13.09 -10.67
N LYS A 59 18.42 12.21 -11.69
CA LYS A 59 19.69 11.66 -12.16
C LYS A 59 20.50 12.83 -12.73
N ARG A 60 21.55 13.27 -12.02
CA ARG A 60 22.51 14.26 -12.52
C ARG A 60 23.13 13.71 -13.81
N ILE A 61 22.83 14.35 -14.94
CA ILE A 61 23.56 14.16 -16.20
C ILE A 61 24.94 14.80 -15.99
N LYS A 62 26.01 14.00 -15.93
CA LYS A 62 27.38 14.51 -15.98
C LYS A 62 27.66 14.91 -17.42
N HIS A 63 27.70 16.21 -17.71
CA HIS A 63 28.36 16.70 -18.91
C HIS A 63 29.86 16.53 -18.69
N ASN A 64 30.52 15.62 -19.41
CA ASN A 64 31.96 15.66 -19.53
C ASN A 64 32.30 16.31 -20.88
N THR A 65 32.20 17.63 -20.93
CA THR A 65 32.76 18.44 -22.01
C THR A 65 34.07 19.04 -21.52
N LEU A 66 35.14 18.25 -21.52
CA LEU A 66 36.48 18.82 -21.45
C LEU A 66 37.04 18.88 -22.86
N SER A 67 36.81 20.05 -23.46
CA SER A 67 37.59 20.63 -24.54
C SER A 67 39.08 20.30 -24.35
N LYS A 68 39.68 19.61 -25.31
CA LYS A 68 41.11 19.80 -25.59
C LYS A 68 41.20 20.50 -26.94
N GLY A 69 41.62 21.75 -26.84
CA GLY A 69 41.81 22.68 -27.93
C GLY A 69 42.78 22.18 -28.98
N ASN A 70 42.62 22.80 -30.14
CA ASN A 70 43.40 22.61 -31.34
C ASN A 70 44.64 23.52 -31.34
N LEU A 71 45.66 23.07 -32.10
CA LEU A 71 46.81 23.79 -32.69
C LEU A 71 48.01 24.19 -31.80
N PRO A 72 49.21 24.37 -32.41
CA PRO A 72 49.55 24.38 -33.86
C PRO A 72 49.87 23.01 -34.47
#